data_AF-A0A0C3RMX6-F1
#
_entry.id   AF-A0A0C3RMX6-F1
#
_cell.length_a   1.000
_cell.length_b   1.000
_cell.length_c   1.000
_cell.angle_alpha   90.00
_cell.angle_beta   90.00
_cell.angle_gamma   90.00
#
_symmetry.space_group_name_H-M   'P 1'
#
loop_
_entity.id
_entity.type
_entity.pdbx_description
1 polymer ?
#
loop_
_entity_poly.entity_id
_entity_poly.type
_entity_poly.pdbx_seq_one_letter_code
_entity_poly.pdbx_strand_id
1 'polypeptide(L)'
;MPLTIKPDSGIPGGFYQNDFGGFNPRFAGVTIRIASQAAYDEFLSFLRSPTHGGLPGDKEESLGPILIRSVMEHEIRHYHDFLLGSYNGMLFRNRLQAVLNGIKALRAVKELPGNVFPVPLNGWMMLSAEERESQLEEWAAFGVNGEKPSVIPVPIISKEALLAPREPGIHAIDDDPAAVFALAAGNAAHGYANIQAFAQGVEDSAPLEYRHLITPANIQEVLALTVQLGAIWQAQGEQQARIFARFFLGQSHSPFARLWQFLLDLSLRGMPDITGREGELEKAFAASFKVMTIGTWTLLGSHSKEGGSVSPAKRLINLLKLLLADSAEADTPGNTALGVAATWDCWDKALGLNPWRESLNELLDWANRGVGFYGQLHEMSEPGWEKDFHAILHNMMKAYADDQRMLIGHVLEQPEDLVGVTRYLGLGAGTLPMPLFRLQMDNEAALDLSTLDQKIFEPVMTADFEGGVAVLSYLLKTSPPTYHQRAGDAIAFEYAAQLCDMAFSQQESYGRAPLLKKRLSSDLERTVGKTLRAIV
;
A
#
# COMPACT_ATOMS: atom_id res chain seq x y z
N MET A 1 3.59 14.11 14.42
CA MET A 1 4.68 13.29 13.88
C MET A 1 5.08 12.29 14.95
N PRO A 2 5.04 10.97 14.70
CA PRO A 2 5.74 10.04 15.57
C PRO A 2 7.24 10.22 15.30
N LEU A 3 8.00 10.46 16.36
CA LEU A 3 9.46 10.45 16.33
C LEU A 3 9.92 9.08 15.83
N THR A 4 10.57 9.05 14.67
CA THR A 4 11.43 7.93 14.27
C THR A 4 12.57 7.87 15.27
N ILE A 5 12.38 7.11 16.34
CA ILE A 5 13.47 6.73 17.23
C ILE A 5 14.36 5.82 16.39
N LYS A 6 15.45 6.37 15.84
CA LYS A 6 16.58 5.52 15.42
C LYS A 6 17.04 4.82 16.69
N PRO A 7 16.98 3.48 16.78
CA PRO A 7 17.68 2.81 17.85
C PRO A 7 19.16 3.12 17.64
N ASP A 8 19.81 3.73 18.63
CA ASP A 8 21.27 3.78 18.68
C ASP A 8 21.77 2.34 18.68
N SER A 9 22.09 1.80 17.50
CA SER A 9 22.69 0.49 17.35
C SER A 9 24.16 0.62 17.72
N GLY A 10 24.44 0.73 19.02
CA GLY A 10 25.77 0.60 19.61
C GLY A 10 26.36 -0.82 19.49
N ILE A 11 25.94 -1.60 18.48
CA ILE A 11 26.50 -2.90 18.13
C ILE A 11 27.30 -2.70 16.84
N PRO A 12 28.65 -2.65 16.91
CA PRO A 12 29.49 -2.68 15.72
C PRO A 12 29.21 -3.99 14.97
N GLY A 13 28.65 -3.90 13.76
CA GLY A 13 28.32 -5.06 12.91
C GLY A 13 26.84 -5.49 12.87
N GLY A 14 25.90 -4.65 13.32
CA GLY A 14 24.47 -4.97 13.33
C GLY A 14 23.78 -4.93 11.95
N PHE A 15 23.19 -6.05 11.54
CA PHE A 15 22.31 -6.28 10.37
C PHE A 15 20.90 -5.69 10.51
N TYR A 16 20.75 -4.48 11.07
CA TYR A 16 19.42 -3.96 11.39
C TYR A 16 18.87 -3.06 10.28
N GLN A 17 17.97 -3.63 9.47
CA GLN A 17 17.13 -2.89 8.52
C GLN A 17 15.75 -2.68 9.18
N ASN A 18 15.28 -1.42 9.22
CA ASN A 18 14.01 -1.07 9.88
C ASN A 18 12.76 -1.55 9.13
N ASP A 19 12.91 -1.88 7.84
CA ASP A 19 11.81 -2.20 6.92
C ASP A 19 12.35 -3.05 5.76
N PHE A 20 11.95 -4.32 5.65
CA PHE A 20 12.35 -5.25 4.57
C PHE A 20 11.40 -5.24 3.37
N GLY A 21 10.25 -4.58 3.47
CA GLY A 21 9.19 -4.66 2.48
C GLY A 21 8.08 -3.65 2.75
N GLY A 22 7.58 -3.06 1.67
CA GLY A 22 6.46 -2.13 1.78
C GLY A 22 5.47 -2.36 0.66
N PHE A 23 4.24 -2.71 1.04
CA PHE A 23 3.11 -2.58 0.13
C PHE A 23 2.91 -1.10 -0.20
N ASN A 24 3.25 -0.74 -1.43
CA ASN A 24 3.08 0.61 -1.94
C ASN A 24 1.87 0.62 -2.88
N PRO A 25 0.74 1.26 -2.53
CA PRO A 25 -0.42 1.34 -3.42
C PRO A 25 -0.14 2.11 -4.72
N ARG A 26 1.04 2.74 -4.87
CA ARG A 26 1.52 3.34 -6.13
C ARG A 26 1.99 2.27 -7.14
N PHE A 27 2.34 1.08 -6.67
CA PHE A 27 2.74 -0.05 -7.49
C PHE A 27 1.70 -1.15 -7.32
N ALA A 28 1.08 -1.61 -8.41
CA ALA A 28 0.11 -2.72 -8.37
C ALA A 28 0.83 -4.06 -8.18
N GLY A 29 1.51 -4.19 -7.04
CA GLY A 29 2.37 -5.30 -6.65
C GLY A 29 3.01 -5.02 -5.30
N VAL A 30 4.13 -5.70 -5.02
CA VAL A 30 4.85 -5.60 -3.75
C VAL A 30 6.29 -5.15 -3.99
N THR A 31 6.83 -4.37 -3.06
CA THR A 31 8.23 -3.94 -3.12
C THR A 31 8.99 -4.55 -1.96
N ILE A 32 9.99 -5.36 -2.27
CA ILE A 32 10.97 -5.88 -1.32
C ILE A 32 12.15 -4.92 -1.30
N ARG A 33 12.44 -4.36 -0.14
CA ARG A 33 13.55 -3.42 0.05
C ARG A 33 14.75 -4.17 0.59
N ILE A 34 15.91 -3.93 0.00
CA ILE A 34 17.16 -4.54 0.42
C ILE A 34 18.18 -3.44 0.71
N ALA A 35 18.57 -3.31 1.97
CA ALA A 35 19.45 -2.23 2.43
C ALA A 35 20.95 -2.55 2.27
N SER A 36 21.33 -3.80 1.97
CA SER A 36 22.73 -4.19 1.85
C SER A 36 22.94 -5.42 0.96
N GLN A 37 24.17 -5.58 0.43
CA GLN A 37 24.57 -6.77 -0.31
C GLN A 37 24.39 -8.05 0.53
N ALA A 38 24.69 -8.01 1.82
CA ALA A 38 24.54 -9.19 2.68
C ALA A 38 23.07 -9.62 2.84
N ALA A 39 22.14 -8.66 2.91
CA ALA A 39 20.71 -8.94 2.91
C ALA A 39 20.22 -9.49 1.56
N TYR A 40 20.79 -8.99 0.46
CA TYR A 40 20.53 -9.53 -0.88
C TYR A 40 21.01 -10.97 -1.04
N ASP A 41 22.25 -11.26 -0.61
CA ASP A 41 22.85 -12.58 -0.69
C ASP A 41 22.06 -13.60 0.14
N GLU A 42 21.62 -13.20 1.34
CA GLU A 42 20.75 -13.99 2.20
C GLU A 42 19.40 -14.30 1.54
N PHE A 43 18.74 -13.26 0.99
CA PHE A 43 17.48 -13.41 0.27
C PHE A 43 17.61 -14.36 -0.93
N LEU A 44 18.66 -14.19 -1.74
CA LEU A 44 18.96 -15.07 -2.87
C LEU A 44 19.26 -16.51 -2.44
N SER A 45 20.04 -16.69 -1.38
CA SER A 45 20.39 -18.00 -0.84
C SER A 45 19.12 -18.78 -0.50
N PHE A 46 18.17 -18.12 0.15
CA PHE A 46 16.88 -18.71 0.48
C PHE A 46 16.06 -19.07 -0.76
N LEU A 47 15.91 -18.15 -1.72
CA LEU A 47 15.16 -18.40 -2.96
C LEU A 47 15.72 -19.55 -3.80
N ARG A 48 17.04 -19.72 -3.81
CA ARG A 48 17.71 -20.79 -4.55
C ARG A 48 17.66 -22.14 -3.84
N SER A 49 17.31 -22.18 -2.57
CA SER A 49 17.34 -23.41 -1.78
C SER A 49 16.28 -24.40 -2.29
N PRO A 50 16.67 -25.55 -2.89
CA PRO A 50 15.73 -26.54 -3.45
C PRO A 50 14.85 -27.17 -2.37
N THR A 51 15.35 -27.17 -1.14
CA THR A 51 14.58 -27.42 0.07
C THR A 51 14.35 -26.07 0.72
N HIS A 52 13.14 -25.53 0.67
CA HIS A 52 12.70 -24.43 1.55
C HIS A 52 12.67 -24.90 3.02
N GLY A 53 13.76 -25.51 3.51
CA GLY A 53 13.86 -26.33 4.71
C GLY A 53 15.24 -26.98 4.91
N GLY A 54 16.26 -26.56 4.16
CA GLY A 54 17.66 -26.98 4.35
C GLY A 54 18.52 -25.98 5.14
N LEU A 55 17.92 -24.94 5.73
CA LEU A 55 18.58 -24.03 6.65
C LEU A 55 18.79 -24.73 8.01
N PRO A 56 19.86 -24.40 8.76
CA PRO A 56 20.40 -25.30 9.77
C PRO A 56 19.39 -25.53 10.89
N GLY A 57 18.97 -26.78 11.07
CA GLY A 57 18.08 -27.21 12.14
C GLY A 57 18.50 -26.63 13.50
N ASP A 58 17.51 -26.20 14.28
CA ASP A 58 17.60 -25.82 15.69
C ASP A 58 18.75 -24.87 16.11
N LYS A 59 19.43 -24.21 15.17
CA LYS A 59 20.49 -23.24 15.51
C LYS A 59 19.87 -21.89 15.83
N GLU A 60 20.26 -21.34 16.98
CA GLU A 60 19.92 -19.98 17.37
C GLU A 60 20.51 -19.00 16.35
N GLU A 61 19.64 -18.24 15.69
CA GLU A 61 19.98 -17.27 14.65
C GLU A 61 19.52 -15.87 15.06
N SER A 62 20.20 -14.85 14.56
CA SER A 62 19.71 -13.47 14.69
C SER A 62 18.37 -13.29 13.98
N LEU A 63 17.55 -12.34 14.44
CA LEU A 63 16.23 -12.06 13.88
C LEU A 63 16.27 -11.62 12.40
N GLY A 64 17.31 -10.89 11.97
CA GLY A 64 17.39 -10.30 10.63
C GLY A 64 17.18 -11.31 9.48
N PRO A 65 17.98 -12.38 9.39
CA PRO A 65 17.78 -13.46 8.41
C PRO A 65 16.39 -14.10 8.46
N ILE A 66 15.82 -14.29 9.66
CA ILE A 66 14.46 -14.87 9.82
C ILE A 66 13.41 -13.99 9.12
N LEU A 67 13.53 -12.67 9.28
CA LEU A 67 12.65 -11.69 8.65
C LEU A 67 12.83 -11.64 7.13
N ILE A 68 14.08 -11.59 6.64
CA ILE A 68 14.40 -11.52 5.20
C ILE A 68 13.81 -12.72 4.44
N ARG A 69 13.93 -13.93 5.00
CA ARG A 69 13.47 -15.16 4.34
C ARG A 69 11.95 -15.30 4.29
N SER A 70 11.22 -14.59 5.15
CA SER A 70 9.75 -14.66 5.26
C SER A 70 9.04 -13.40 4.77
N VAL A 71 9.79 -12.44 4.22
CA VAL A 71 9.26 -11.15 3.78
C VAL A 71 8.29 -11.32 2.60
N MET A 72 8.49 -12.31 1.74
CA MET A 72 7.62 -12.51 0.59
C MET A 72 6.19 -12.85 1.00
N GLU A 73 6.01 -13.78 1.92
CA GLU A 73 4.69 -14.19 2.40
C GLU A 73 3.98 -13.04 3.14
N HIS A 74 4.74 -12.23 3.88
CA HIS A 74 4.26 -11.00 4.51
C HIS A 74 3.72 -10.01 3.45
N GLU A 75 4.51 -9.69 2.43
CA GLU A 75 4.11 -8.73 1.40
C GLU A 75 2.99 -9.25 0.49
N ILE A 76 2.98 -10.54 0.15
CA ILE A 76 1.88 -11.17 -0.59
C ILE A 76 0.58 -11.00 0.20
N ARG A 77 0.63 -11.14 1.53
CA ARG A 77 -0.56 -10.96 2.35
C ARG A 77 -1.10 -9.53 2.28
N HIS A 78 -0.23 -8.52 2.35
CA HIS A 78 -0.64 -7.12 2.13
C HIS A 78 -1.31 -6.92 0.77
N TYR A 79 -0.78 -7.55 -0.28
CA TYR A 79 -1.38 -7.50 -1.60
C TYR A 79 -2.80 -8.10 -1.63
N HIS A 80 -3.02 -9.24 -0.99
CA HIS A 80 -4.35 -9.84 -0.90
C HIS A 80 -5.32 -9.00 -0.05
N ASP A 81 -4.86 -8.44 1.06
CA ASP A 81 -5.66 -7.54 1.88
C ASP A 81 -6.02 -6.24 1.11
N PHE A 82 -5.12 -5.75 0.25
CA PHE A 82 -5.37 -4.65 -0.68
C PHE A 82 -6.47 -4.99 -1.71
N LEU A 83 -6.43 -6.19 -2.29
CA LEU A 83 -7.42 -6.67 -3.25
C LEU A 83 -8.80 -6.92 -2.62
N LEU A 84 -8.87 -7.34 -1.35
CA LEU A 84 -10.13 -7.61 -0.65
C LEU A 84 -10.78 -6.39 -0.03
N GLY A 85 -9.97 -5.43 0.41
CA GLY A 85 -10.46 -4.27 1.15
C GLY A 85 -11.21 -3.28 0.27
N SER A 86 -12.52 -3.07 0.51
CA SER A 86 -13.28 -2.02 -0.18
C SER A 86 -12.73 -0.62 0.10
N TYR A 87 -12.25 -0.39 1.34
CA TYR A 87 -11.49 0.80 1.71
C TYR A 87 -10.24 0.99 0.84
N ASN A 88 -9.46 -0.07 0.64
CA ASN A 88 -8.25 -0.04 -0.18
C ASN A 88 -8.58 0.21 -1.67
N GLY A 89 -9.60 -0.46 -2.19
CA GLY A 89 -10.06 -0.27 -3.57
C GLY A 89 -10.52 1.16 -3.85
N MET A 90 -11.13 1.83 -2.87
CA MET A 90 -11.53 3.23 -3.00
C MET A 90 -10.33 4.19 -2.92
N LEU A 91 -9.35 3.94 -2.04
CA LEU A 91 -8.08 4.66 -2.05
C LEU A 91 -7.35 4.53 -3.40
N PHE A 92 -7.31 3.32 -3.95
CA PHE A 92 -6.68 3.04 -5.24
C PHE A 92 -7.35 3.79 -6.39
N ARG A 93 -8.69 3.84 -6.42
CA ARG A 93 -9.42 4.61 -7.44
C ARG A 93 -9.18 6.10 -7.33
N ASN A 94 -9.25 6.66 -6.12
CA ASN A 94 -8.91 8.07 -5.89
C ASN A 94 -7.47 8.35 -6.36
N ARG A 95 -6.55 7.40 -6.16
CA ARG A 95 -5.18 7.50 -6.66
C ARG A 95 -5.11 7.52 -8.18
N LEU A 96 -5.74 6.56 -8.87
CA LEU A 96 -5.75 6.51 -10.33
C LEU A 96 -6.30 7.82 -10.93
N GLN A 97 -7.40 8.33 -10.37
CA GLN A 97 -7.98 9.61 -10.78
C GLN A 97 -7.05 10.80 -10.50
N ALA A 98 -6.44 10.84 -9.30
CA ALA A 98 -5.52 11.92 -8.93
C ALA A 98 -4.28 11.95 -9.83
N VAL A 99 -3.71 10.78 -10.17
CA VAL A 99 -2.55 10.66 -11.05
C VAL A 99 -2.91 11.03 -12.49
N LEU A 100 -4.04 10.55 -13.01
CA LEU A 100 -4.52 10.92 -14.34
C LEU A 100 -4.63 12.44 -14.51
N ASN A 101 -5.32 13.09 -13.57
CA ASN A 101 -5.48 14.54 -13.59
C ASN A 101 -4.16 15.27 -13.29
N GLY A 102 -3.31 14.73 -12.40
CA GLY A 102 -2.04 15.30 -12.03
C GLY A 102 -1.06 15.35 -13.20
N ILE A 103 -0.95 14.26 -13.98
CA ILE A 103 -0.09 14.23 -15.17
C ILE A 103 -0.59 15.22 -16.23
N LYS A 104 -1.91 15.32 -16.44
CA LYS A 104 -2.50 16.31 -17.35
C LYS A 104 -2.15 17.74 -16.92
N ALA A 105 -2.26 18.05 -15.63
CA ALA A 105 -1.83 19.33 -15.08
C ALA A 105 -0.32 19.58 -15.28
N LEU A 106 0.53 18.60 -14.96
CA LEU A 106 1.99 18.70 -15.09
C LEU A 106 2.48 18.87 -16.54
N ARG A 107 1.66 18.49 -17.53
CA ARG A 107 1.92 18.78 -18.94
C ARG A 107 1.46 20.17 -19.35
N ALA A 108 0.23 20.56 -18.98
CA ALA A 108 -0.30 21.89 -19.27
C ALA A 108 0.56 23.01 -18.67
N VAL A 109 1.22 22.75 -17.53
CA VAL A 109 2.07 23.73 -16.83
C VAL A 109 3.24 24.28 -17.67
N LYS A 110 3.65 23.56 -18.71
CA LYS A 110 4.73 24.00 -19.60
C LYS A 110 4.39 25.28 -20.35
N GLU A 111 3.13 25.39 -20.75
CA GLU A 111 2.61 26.50 -21.54
C GLU A 111 2.23 27.70 -20.67
N LEU A 112 2.28 27.56 -19.33
CA LEU A 112 1.94 28.64 -18.42
C LEU A 112 3.10 29.61 -18.18
N PRO A 113 2.80 30.91 -17.99
CA PRO A 113 3.78 31.89 -17.55
C PRO A 113 4.26 31.55 -16.13
N GLY A 114 5.49 31.93 -15.81
CA GLY A 114 6.15 31.63 -14.53
C GLY A 114 7.35 30.70 -14.67
N ASN A 115 8.30 30.82 -13.74
CA ASN A 115 9.53 30.05 -13.67
C ASN A 115 9.59 29.06 -12.49
N VAL A 116 8.62 29.13 -11.57
CA VAL A 116 8.59 28.33 -10.34
C VAL A 116 7.26 27.57 -10.20
N PHE A 117 7.35 26.28 -9.88
CA PHE A 117 6.23 25.42 -9.52
C PHE A 117 6.18 25.28 -7.99
N PRO A 118 5.09 25.70 -7.32
CA PRO A 118 4.99 25.62 -5.87
C PRO A 118 4.65 24.20 -5.45
N VAL A 119 5.40 23.62 -4.51
CA VAL A 119 5.13 22.28 -3.97
C VAL A 119 4.99 22.29 -2.44
N PRO A 120 4.02 21.54 -1.89
CA PRO A 120 2.94 20.83 -2.58
C PRO A 120 1.89 21.81 -3.14
N LEU A 121 1.37 21.50 -4.33
CA LEU A 121 0.38 22.31 -5.03
C LEU A 121 -0.94 22.40 -4.25
N ASN A 122 -1.35 21.32 -3.56
CA ASN A 122 -2.53 21.33 -2.70
C ASN A 122 -2.43 22.38 -1.59
N GLY A 123 -1.27 22.46 -0.94
CA GLY A 123 -1.01 23.45 0.10
C GLY A 123 -1.13 24.86 -0.47
N TRP A 124 -0.48 25.11 -1.60
CA TRP A 124 -0.53 26.40 -2.29
C TRP A 124 -1.93 26.79 -2.76
N MET A 125 -2.73 25.83 -3.24
CA MET A 125 -4.13 26.04 -3.65
C MET A 125 -5.01 26.53 -2.51
N MET A 126 -4.75 26.08 -1.28
CA MET A 126 -5.52 26.46 -0.09
C MET A 126 -5.14 27.82 0.50
N LEU A 127 -3.98 28.37 0.13
CA LEU A 127 -3.57 29.70 0.58
C LEU A 127 -4.40 30.80 -0.08
N SER A 128 -4.84 31.74 0.74
CA SER A 128 -5.42 33.01 0.29
C SER A 128 -4.41 33.85 -0.50
N ALA A 129 -4.88 34.87 -1.21
CA ALA A 129 -4.02 35.76 -1.97
C ALA A 129 -2.98 36.48 -1.07
N GLU A 130 -3.38 36.86 0.14
CA GLU A 130 -2.49 37.50 1.13
C GLU A 130 -1.41 36.54 1.64
N GLU A 131 -1.79 35.31 1.99
CA GLU A 131 -0.83 34.28 2.42
C GLU A 131 0.17 33.91 1.33
N ARG A 132 -0.28 33.83 0.07
CA ARG A 132 0.62 33.61 -1.08
C ARG A 132 1.61 34.75 -1.23
N GLU A 133 1.17 36.01 -1.11
CA GLU A 133 2.07 37.16 -1.21
C GLU A 133 3.11 37.15 -0.08
N SER A 134 2.70 36.88 1.15
CA SER A 134 3.60 36.71 2.29
C SER A 134 4.63 35.60 2.04
N GLN A 135 4.20 34.46 1.50
CA GLN A 135 5.11 33.35 1.20
C GLN A 135 6.07 33.67 0.04
N LEU A 136 5.63 34.44 -0.98
CA LEU A 136 6.51 34.92 -2.04
C LEU A 136 7.57 35.89 -1.52
N GLU A 137 7.23 36.72 -0.53
CA GLU A 137 8.18 37.61 0.15
C GLU A 137 9.22 36.83 0.95
N GLU A 138 8.79 35.80 1.69
CA GLU A 138 9.70 34.89 2.36
C GLU A 138 10.63 34.19 1.37
N TRP A 139 10.11 33.71 0.23
CA TRP A 139 10.92 33.04 -0.79
C TRP A 139 11.89 33.99 -1.51
N ALA A 140 11.54 35.27 -1.65
CA ALA A 140 12.43 36.28 -2.23
C ALA A 140 13.74 36.40 -1.45
N ALA A 141 13.71 36.21 -0.13
CA ALA A 141 14.90 36.22 0.72
C ALA A 141 15.93 35.13 0.36
N PHE A 142 15.50 34.06 -0.33
CA PHE A 142 16.35 32.97 -0.81
C PHE A 142 16.70 33.10 -2.30
N GLY A 143 16.16 34.11 -2.99
CA GLY A 143 16.39 34.37 -4.41
C GLY A 143 17.77 34.95 -4.69
N VAL A 144 18.33 34.63 -5.87
CA VAL A 144 19.53 35.32 -6.38
C VAL A 144 19.13 36.79 -6.62
N ASN A 145 19.75 37.72 -5.89
CA ASN A 145 19.45 39.17 -5.88
C ASN A 145 18.17 39.61 -5.15
N GLY A 146 17.52 38.74 -4.37
CA GLY A 146 16.31 39.12 -3.63
C GLY A 146 15.04 39.27 -4.49
N GLU A 147 15.07 38.81 -5.75
CA GLU A 147 13.92 38.85 -6.64
C GLU A 147 12.84 37.83 -6.22
N LYS A 148 11.57 38.28 -6.23
CA LYS A 148 10.42 37.40 -5.98
C LYS A 148 10.35 36.31 -7.06
N PRO A 149 10.17 35.03 -6.71
CA PRO A 149 9.97 33.98 -7.70
C PRO A 149 8.69 34.22 -8.51
N SER A 150 8.76 34.01 -9.83
CA SER A 150 7.57 34.10 -10.69
C SER A 150 6.85 32.75 -10.70
N VAL A 151 5.87 32.62 -9.81
CA VAL A 151 5.10 31.37 -9.66
C VAL A 151 4.09 31.24 -10.79
N ILE A 152 3.89 30.00 -11.26
CA ILE A 152 2.83 29.70 -12.22
C ILE A 152 1.44 30.10 -11.70
N PRO A 153 0.48 30.47 -12.57
CA PRO A 153 -0.88 30.75 -12.11
C PRO A 153 -1.54 29.46 -11.60
N VAL A 154 -1.86 29.43 -10.30
CA VAL A 154 -2.54 28.32 -9.63
C VAL A 154 -3.89 28.80 -9.07
N PRO A 155 -5.01 28.07 -9.28
CA PRO A 155 -6.30 28.46 -8.71
C PRO A 155 -6.25 28.49 -7.18
N ILE A 156 -7.08 29.34 -6.57
CA ILE A 156 -7.34 29.33 -5.13
C ILE A 156 -8.58 28.47 -4.90
N ILE A 157 -8.48 27.47 -4.02
CA ILE A 157 -9.56 26.53 -3.70
C ILE A 157 -9.62 26.39 -2.18
N SER A 158 -10.77 26.68 -1.57
CA SER A 158 -10.93 26.47 -0.13
C SER A 158 -10.83 24.99 0.25
N LYS A 159 -10.46 24.73 1.51
CA LYS A 159 -10.42 23.37 2.06
C LYS A 159 -11.79 22.68 1.95
N GLU A 160 -12.87 23.42 2.21
CA GLU A 160 -14.24 22.92 2.11
C GLU A 160 -14.56 22.52 0.65
N ALA A 161 -14.14 23.30 -0.34
CA ALA A 161 -14.35 23.00 -1.75
C ALA A 161 -13.48 21.83 -2.26
N LEU A 162 -12.31 21.61 -1.64
CA LEU A 162 -11.48 20.43 -1.91
C LEU A 162 -12.06 19.13 -1.34
N LEU A 163 -12.84 19.19 -0.28
CA LEU A 163 -13.46 18.00 0.34
C LEU A 163 -14.94 17.83 -0.03
N ALA A 164 -15.56 18.85 -0.63
CA ALA A 164 -16.94 18.77 -1.09
C ALA A 164 -17.10 17.66 -2.14
N PRO A 165 -18.16 16.84 -2.06
CA PRO A 165 -18.51 15.91 -3.13
C PRO A 165 -18.63 16.65 -4.46
N ARG A 166 -18.05 16.08 -5.52
CA ARG A 166 -18.17 16.60 -6.88
C ARG A 166 -19.14 15.75 -7.69
N GLU A 167 -20.05 16.42 -8.39
CA GLU A 167 -20.93 15.75 -9.33
C GLU A 167 -20.11 15.21 -10.52
N PRO A 168 -20.31 13.94 -10.92
CA PRO A 168 -19.78 13.44 -12.17
C PRO A 168 -20.31 14.28 -13.35
N GLY A 169 -19.45 14.67 -14.28
CA GLY A 169 -19.86 15.48 -15.42
C GLY A 169 -18.82 15.57 -16.53
N ILE A 170 -19.28 15.88 -17.73
CA ILE A 170 -18.43 16.21 -18.87
C ILE A 170 -18.22 17.72 -18.84
N HIS A 171 -16.95 18.14 -18.73
CA HIS A 171 -16.56 19.54 -18.82
C HIS A 171 -16.02 19.79 -20.22
N ALA A 172 -16.70 20.63 -21.00
CA ALA A 172 -16.11 21.20 -22.20
C ALA A 172 -15.05 22.21 -21.74
N ILE A 173 -13.82 22.01 -22.16
CA ILE A 173 -12.70 22.91 -21.88
C ILE A 173 -12.20 23.36 -23.24
N ASP A 174 -12.11 24.67 -23.45
CA ASP A 174 -11.39 25.20 -24.61
C ASP A 174 -9.91 24.77 -24.52
N ASP A 175 -9.21 24.70 -25.65
CA ASP A 175 -7.78 24.32 -25.71
C ASP A 175 -6.82 25.35 -25.06
N ASP A 176 -7.33 26.19 -24.13
CA ASP A 176 -6.54 27.09 -23.30
C ASP A 176 -5.76 26.31 -22.23
N PRO A 177 -4.42 26.33 -22.25
CA PRO A 177 -3.60 25.63 -21.27
C PRO A 177 -3.88 26.06 -19.81
N ALA A 178 -4.30 27.29 -19.57
CA ALA A 178 -4.62 27.77 -18.22
C ALA A 178 -5.92 27.12 -17.70
N ALA A 179 -6.97 27.05 -18.53
CA ALA A 179 -8.20 26.34 -18.21
C ALA A 179 -7.97 24.84 -17.98
N VAL A 180 -7.20 24.19 -18.86
CA VAL A 180 -6.83 22.77 -18.74
C VAL A 180 -6.05 22.52 -17.45
N PHE A 181 -5.04 23.35 -17.15
CA PHE A 181 -4.27 23.24 -15.92
C PHE A 181 -5.15 23.40 -14.69
N ALA A 182 -5.98 24.45 -14.63
CA ALA A 182 -6.79 24.75 -13.46
C ALA A 182 -7.77 23.61 -13.13
N LEU A 183 -8.45 23.05 -14.14
CA LEU A 183 -9.37 21.93 -13.93
C LEU A 183 -8.62 20.66 -13.51
N ALA A 184 -7.58 20.28 -14.25
CA ALA A 184 -6.83 19.06 -13.98
C ALA A 184 -6.14 19.12 -12.60
N ALA A 185 -5.52 20.25 -12.28
CA ALA A 185 -4.87 20.44 -10.99
C ALA A 185 -5.90 20.45 -9.84
N GLY A 186 -7.07 21.08 -10.03
CA GLY A 186 -8.15 21.06 -9.05
C GLY A 186 -8.76 19.68 -8.82
N ASN A 187 -8.84 18.83 -9.85
CA ASN A 187 -9.28 17.43 -9.72
C ASN A 187 -8.23 16.54 -9.05
N ALA A 188 -6.95 16.72 -9.40
CA ALA A 188 -5.86 16.03 -8.72
C ALA A 188 -5.85 16.38 -7.23
N ALA A 189 -5.94 17.68 -6.91
CA ALA A 189 -5.97 18.16 -5.54
C ALA A 189 -7.12 17.56 -4.72
N HIS A 190 -8.32 17.49 -5.29
CA HIS A 190 -9.47 16.81 -4.68
C HIS A 190 -9.18 15.34 -4.37
N GLY A 191 -8.64 14.58 -5.33
CA GLY A 191 -8.30 13.16 -5.13
C GLY A 191 -7.27 12.96 -4.01
N TYR A 192 -6.22 13.79 -3.97
CA TYR A 192 -5.22 13.77 -2.90
C TYR A 192 -5.78 14.17 -1.53
N ALA A 193 -6.67 15.17 -1.47
CA ALA A 193 -7.33 15.59 -0.24
C ALA A 193 -8.23 14.47 0.32
N ASN A 194 -8.98 13.77 -0.55
CA ASN A 194 -9.78 12.62 -0.15
C ASN A 194 -8.91 11.49 0.41
N ILE A 195 -7.83 11.13 -0.29
CA ILE A 195 -6.88 10.11 0.20
C ILE A 195 -6.35 10.46 1.58
N GLN A 196 -5.98 11.72 1.80
CA GLN A 196 -5.49 12.19 3.11
C GLN A 196 -6.58 12.11 4.18
N ALA A 197 -7.82 12.52 3.87
CA ALA A 197 -8.95 12.44 4.79
C ALA A 197 -9.25 10.98 5.20
N PHE A 198 -9.18 10.04 4.27
CA PHE A 198 -9.33 8.62 4.57
C PHE A 198 -8.17 8.09 5.43
N ALA A 199 -6.93 8.45 5.09
CA ALA A 199 -5.74 7.99 5.80
C ALA A 199 -5.64 8.50 7.25
N GLN A 200 -6.13 9.71 7.53
CA GLN A 200 -6.15 10.29 8.88
C GLN A 200 -7.14 9.59 9.82
N GLY A 201 -8.00 8.71 9.28
CA GLY A 201 -8.96 7.95 10.05
C GLY A 201 -10.07 8.82 10.63
N VAL A 202 -11.09 8.18 11.19
CA VAL A 202 -12.23 8.89 11.72
C VAL A 202 -11.97 9.28 13.17
N GLU A 203 -11.79 10.58 13.39
CA GLU A 203 -11.99 11.21 14.70
C GLU A 203 -13.45 10.98 15.12
N ASP A 204 -13.66 10.06 16.06
CA ASP A 204 -14.95 9.84 16.70
C ASP A 204 -14.71 9.73 18.21
N SER A 205 -15.70 10.04 19.03
CA SER A 205 -15.55 10.56 20.39
C SER A 205 -15.59 9.54 21.55
N ALA A 206 -15.09 8.31 21.37
CA ALA A 206 -15.16 7.27 22.41
C ALA A 206 -13.77 6.83 22.96
N PRO A 207 -13.61 6.70 24.30
CA PRO A 207 -12.35 6.34 24.95
C PRO A 207 -12.19 4.81 25.02
N LEU A 208 -11.58 4.22 23.99
CA LEU A 208 -10.95 2.89 24.10
C LEU A 208 -9.45 3.11 24.30
N GLU A 209 -8.87 2.53 25.35
CA GLU A 209 -7.45 2.67 25.72
C GLU A 209 -6.49 2.34 24.57
N TYR A 210 -6.92 1.49 23.63
CA TYR A 210 -6.15 1.03 22.48
C TYR A 210 -6.51 1.70 21.15
N ARG A 211 -7.36 2.74 21.15
CA ARG A 211 -7.86 3.36 19.90
C ARG A 211 -6.74 3.85 18.98
N HIS A 212 -5.69 4.44 19.56
CA HIS A 212 -4.53 4.93 18.82
C HIS A 212 -3.77 3.82 18.08
N LEU A 213 -3.97 2.55 18.45
CA LEU A 213 -3.39 1.38 17.78
C LEU A 213 -4.28 0.88 16.65
N ILE A 214 -5.59 1.14 16.69
CA ILE A 214 -6.57 0.61 15.73
C ILE A 214 -6.61 1.53 14.51
N THR A 215 -5.69 1.30 13.58
CA THR A 215 -5.64 1.96 12.27
C THR A 215 -5.75 0.92 11.16
N PRO A 216 -6.23 1.26 9.95
CA PRO A 216 -6.27 0.31 8.84
C PRO A 216 -4.90 -0.31 8.55
N ALA A 217 -3.82 0.49 8.60
CA ALA A 217 -2.46 0.02 8.38
C ALA A 217 -2.05 -1.01 9.45
N ASN A 218 -2.25 -0.72 10.74
CA ASN A 218 -1.87 -1.66 11.79
C ASN A 218 -2.67 -2.98 11.74
N ILE A 219 -3.92 -2.95 11.26
CA ILE A 219 -4.73 -4.15 11.06
C ILE A 219 -4.14 -5.03 9.94
N GLN A 220 -3.74 -4.42 8.81
CA GLN A 220 -3.10 -5.14 7.71
C GLN A 220 -1.75 -5.71 8.13
N GLU A 221 -0.94 -4.94 8.86
CA GLU A 221 0.33 -5.42 9.44
C GLU A 221 0.11 -6.62 10.37
N VAL A 222 -0.91 -6.58 11.22
CA VAL A 222 -1.29 -7.72 12.07
C VAL A 222 -1.56 -8.98 11.24
N LEU A 223 -2.31 -8.86 10.14
CA LEU A 223 -2.62 -9.98 9.26
C LEU A 223 -1.37 -10.53 8.58
N ALA A 224 -0.54 -9.65 8.01
CA ALA A 224 0.72 -10.00 7.36
C ALA A 224 1.72 -10.67 8.31
N LEU A 225 1.86 -10.17 9.54
CA LEU A 225 2.75 -10.75 10.57
C LEU A 225 2.25 -12.12 11.06
N THR A 226 0.93 -12.31 11.09
CA THR A 226 0.34 -13.61 11.44
C THR A 226 0.63 -14.65 10.36
N VAL A 227 0.57 -14.26 9.07
CA VAL A 227 1.01 -15.11 7.95
C VAL A 227 2.52 -15.37 8.00
N GLN A 228 3.32 -14.34 8.26
CA GLN A 228 4.77 -14.43 8.35
C GLN A 228 5.20 -15.42 9.44
N LEU A 229 4.55 -15.42 10.60
CA LEU A 229 4.79 -16.40 11.67
C LEU A 229 4.61 -17.84 11.16
N GLY A 230 3.54 -18.11 10.41
CA GLY A 230 3.31 -19.43 9.81
C GLY A 230 4.33 -19.79 8.75
N ALA A 231 4.77 -18.82 7.94
CA ALA A 231 5.78 -19.02 6.90
C ALA A 231 7.12 -19.39 7.52
N ILE A 232 7.51 -18.71 8.61
CA ILE A 232 8.70 -19.03 9.38
C ILE A 232 8.61 -20.46 9.94
N TRP A 233 7.48 -20.82 10.57
CA TRP A 233 7.31 -22.19 11.09
C TRP A 233 7.47 -23.23 9.98
N GLN A 234 6.77 -23.06 8.86
CA GLN A 234 6.74 -24.05 7.78
C GLN A 234 8.06 -24.17 7.01
N ALA A 235 8.71 -23.04 6.71
CA ALA A 235 9.87 -23.00 5.82
C ALA A 235 11.23 -22.90 6.55
N GLN A 236 11.25 -22.38 7.78
CA GLN A 236 12.48 -22.16 8.54
C GLN A 236 12.58 -23.03 9.79
N GLY A 237 11.44 -23.45 10.36
CA GLY A 237 11.37 -24.35 11.49
C GLY A 237 10.83 -23.71 12.77
N GLU A 238 10.54 -24.57 13.75
CA GLU A 238 9.90 -24.18 15.01
C GLU A 238 10.75 -23.21 15.84
N GLN A 239 12.06 -23.44 15.93
CA GLN A 239 12.97 -22.61 16.74
C GLN A 239 13.00 -21.15 16.25
N GLN A 240 13.06 -20.94 14.93
CA GLN A 240 13.02 -19.61 14.31
C GLN A 240 11.66 -18.95 14.54
N ALA A 241 10.58 -19.72 14.47
CA ALA A 241 9.24 -19.22 14.79
C ALA A 241 9.14 -18.80 16.26
N ARG A 242 9.77 -19.53 17.21
CA ARG A 242 9.87 -19.14 18.63
C ARG A 242 10.63 -17.83 18.80
N ILE A 243 11.75 -17.65 18.11
CA ILE A 243 12.54 -16.41 18.15
C ILE A 243 11.71 -15.23 17.66
N PHE A 244 11.03 -15.38 16.51
CA PHE A 244 10.17 -14.36 15.94
C PHE A 244 8.98 -14.04 16.85
N ALA A 245 8.27 -15.07 17.36
CA ALA A 245 7.15 -14.89 18.27
C ALA A 245 7.57 -14.15 19.55
N ARG A 246 8.72 -14.52 20.15
CA ARG A 246 9.26 -13.83 21.33
C ARG A 246 9.59 -12.37 21.07
N PHE A 247 10.26 -12.10 19.95
CA PHE A 247 10.57 -10.73 19.58
C PHE A 247 9.27 -9.92 19.42
N PHE A 248 8.32 -10.44 18.63
CA PHE A 248 7.12 -9.71 18.28
C PHE A 248 6.13 -9.54 19.44
N LEU A 249 5.94 -10.59 20.26
CA LEU A 249 5.04 -10.57 21.40
C LEU A 249 5.63 -9.99 22.68
N GLY A 250 6.94 -10.14 22.91
CA GLY A 250 7.56 -9.79 24.18
C GLY A 250 8.43 -8.54 24.12
N GLN A 251 8.99 -8.19 22.95
CA GLN A 251 10.06 -7.18 22.85
C GLN A 251 9.68 -5.98 21.96
N SER A 252 8.83 -6.17 20.96
CA SER A 252 8.42 -5.09 20.06
C SER A 252 7.42 -4.15 20.74
N HIS A 253 7.69 -2.84 20.64
CA HIS A 253 6.79 -1.77 21.09
C HIS A 253 6.06 -1.09 19.92
N SER A 254 6.14 -1.66 18.71
CA SER A 254 5.46 -1.08 17.55
C SER A 254 3.93 -1.08 17.75
N PRO A 255 3.19 -0.11 17.15
CA PRO A 255 1.75 -0.05 17.30
C PRO A 255 1.01 -1.32 16.87
N PHE A 256 1.45 -1.95 15.78
CA PHE A 256 0.87 -3.20 15.26
C PHE A 256 1.20 -4.42 16.13
N ALA A 257 2.38 -4.48 16.77
CA ALA A 257 2.69 -5.53 17.74
C ALA A 257 1.77 -5.47 18.96
N ARG A 258 1.55 -4.25 19.47
CA ARG A 258 0.62 -4.03 20.58
C ARG A 258 -0.84 -4.32 20.20
N LEU A 259 -1.25 -4.00 18.97
CA LEU A 259 -2.57 -4.39 18.46
C LEU A 259 -2.69 -5.91 18.38
N TRP A 260 -1.64 -6.61 17.94
CA TRP A 260 -1.64 -8.06 17.88
C TRP A 260 -1.77 -8.70 19.25
N GLN A 261 -0.99 -8.25 20.24
CA GLN A 261 -1.08 -8.69 21.64
C GLN A 261 -2.50 -8.48 22.19
N PHE A 262 -3.12 -7.34 21.91
CA PHE A 262 -4.50 -7.08 22.32
C PHE A 262 -5.50 -8.07 21.69
N LEU A 263 -5.36 -8.37 20.39
CA LEU A 263 -6.21 -9.35 19.71
C LEU A 263 -5.93 -10.79 20.15
N LEU A 264 -4.68 -11.10 20.50
CA LEU A 264 -4.26 -12.35 21.14
C LEU A 264 -5.02 -12.52 22.46
N ASP A 265 -4.92 -11.55 23.37
CA ASP A 265 -5.57 -11.59 24.68
C ASP A 265 -7.08 -11.77 24.53
N LEU A 266 -7.71 -11.04 23.61
CA LEU A 266 -9.13 -11.20 23.28
C LEU A 266 -9.45 -12.61 22.76
N SER A 267 -8.58 -13.17 21.92
CA SER A 267 -8.77 -14.48 21.31
C SER A 267 -8.68 -15.61 22.33
N LEU A 268 -7.80 -15.47 23.32
CA LEU A 268 -7.55 -16.46 24.37
C LEU A 268 -8.58 -16.40 25.53
N ARG A 269 -9.42 -15.36 25.61
CA ARG A 269 -10.49 -15.29 26.64
C ARG A 269 -11.42 -16.51 26.52
N GLY A 270 -11.55 -17.24 27.62
CA GLY A 270 -12.42 -18.42 27.72
C GLY A 270 -11.77 -19.73 27.28
N MET A 271 -10.52 -19.73 26.83
CA MET A 271 -9.77 -20.99 26.67
C MET A 271 -9.33 -21.51 28.04
N PRO A 272 -9.31 -22.84 28.27
CA PRO A 272 -8.72 -23.43 29.47
C PRO A 272 -7.32 -22.86 29.68
N ASP A 273 -6.89 -22.70 30.92
CA ASP A 273 -5.59 -22.11 31.23
C ASP A 273 -4.44 -22.95 30.64
N ILE A 274 -4.06 -22.62 29.40
CA ILE A 274 -2.92 -23.22 28.70
C ILE A 274 -1.60 -22.63 29.24
N THR A 275 -1.68 -21.63 30.14
CA THR A 275 -0.52 -20.87 30.63
C THR A 275 0.34 -21.63 31.65
N GLY A 276 -0.06 -22.83 32.06
CA GLY A 276 0.73 -23.65 32.96
C GLY A 276 2.08 -24.11 32.40
N ARG A 277 2.23 -24.24 31.06
CA ARG A 277 3.45 -24.82 30.43
C ARG A 277 3.83 -24.35 29.02
N GLU A 278 3.03 -23.54 28.31
CA GLU A 278 3.28 -23.24 26.90
C GLU A 278 3.94 -21.88 26.62
N GLY A 279 4.89 -21.85 25.68
CA GLY A 279 5.65 -20.67 25.28
C GLY A 279 4.85 -19.65 24.46
N GLU A 280 5.49 -18.53 24.10
CA GLU A 280 4.86 -17.46 23.29
C GLU A 280 4.40 -17.95 21.91
N LEU A 281 5.06 -18.95 21.35
CA LEU A 281 4.75 -19.53 20.04
C LEU A 281 3.41 -20.27 20.03
N GLU A 282 3.15 -21.10 21.03
CA GLU A 282 1.93 -21.90 21.10
C GLU A 282 0.70 -20.99 21.27
N LYS A 283 0.81 -19.96 22.12
CA LYS A 283 -0.23 -18.93 22.27
C LYS A 283 -0.51 -18.22 20.96
N ALA A 284 0.56 -17.80 20.28
CA ALA A 284 0.50 -17.17 18.98
C ALA A 284 -0.25 -18.03 17.94
N PHE A 285 0.10 -19.32 17.82
CA PHE A 285 -0.57 -20.23 16.89
C PHE A 285 -2.02 -20.51 17.27
N ALA A 286 -2.31 -20.74 18.56
CA ALA A 286 -3.66 -21.00 19.05
C ALA A 286 -4.62 -19.83 18.74
N ALA A 287 -4.14 -18.60 18.82
CA ALA A 287 -4.93 -17.41 18.51
C ALA A 287 -4.97 -17.04 17.02
N SER A 288 -3.98 -17.45 16.23
CA SER A 288 -3.78 -17.00 14.83
C SER A 288 -5.06 -17.06 14.00
N PHE A 289 -5.78 -18.18 14.04
CA PHE A 289 -7.02 -18.36 13.28
C PHE A 289 -8.09 -17.32 13.63
N LYS A 290 -8.28 -17.03 14.92
CA LYS A 290 -9.28 -16.05 15.40
C LYS A 290 -8.84 -14.62 15.09
N VAL A 291 -7.55 -14.30 15.26
CA VAL A 291 -6.98 -13.01 14.85
C VAL A 291 -7.19 -12.77 13.36
N MET A 292 -6.89 -13.76 12.52
CA MET A 292 -7.08 -13.68 11.07
C MET A 292 -8.56 -13.57 10.68
N THR A 293 -9.45 -14.30 11.38
CA THR A 293 -10.90 -14.24 11.17
C THR A 293 -11.44 -12.83 11.48
N ILE A 294 -11.02 -12.24 12.60
CA ILE A 294 -11.39 -10.87 13.00
C ILE A 294 -10.82 -9.87 11.99
N GLY A 295 -9.50 -9.88 11.77
CA GLY A 295 -8.84 -8.88 10.93
C GLY A 295 -9.31 -8.92 9.49
N THR A 296 -9.46 -10.12 8.89
CA THR A 296 -9.94 -10.26 7.50
C THR A 296 -11.36 -9.71 7.36
N TRP A 297 -12.27 -10.01 8.30
CA TRP A 297 -13.65 -9.48 8.26
C TRP A 297 -13.72 -7.95 8.27
N THR A 298 -12.78 -7.28 8.95
CA THR A 298 -12.75 -5.81 8.98
C THR A 298 -12.47 -5.21 7.60
N LEU A 299 -11.95 -5.98 6.65
CA LEU A 299 -11.71 -5.54 5.27
C LEU A 299 -12.97 -5.68 4.37
N LEU A 300 -13.96 -6.50 4.78
CA LEU A 300 -15.08 -6.95 3.94
C LEU A 300 -16.32 -6.03 3.96
N GLY A 301 -16.12 -4.72 3.93
CA GLY A 301 -17.22 -3.75 3.91
C GLY A 301 -17.63 -3.28 2.51
N SER A 302 -18.74 -2.54 2.41
CA SER A 302 -19.15 -1.84 1.18
C SER A 302 -18.99 -0.32 1.33
N HIS A 303 -18.09 0.30 0.57
CA HIS A 303 -17.96 1.76 0.61
C HIS A 303 -19.24 2.47 0.13
N SER A 304 -19.94 1.96 -0.89
CA SER A 304 -21.11 2.67 -1.42
C SER A 304 -22.29 2.67 -0.45
N LYS A 305 -22.44 1.61 0.35
CA LYS A 305 -23.54 1.45 1.32
C LYS A 305 -23.18 1.93 2.73
N GLU A 306 -21.93 1.74 3.15
CA GLU A 306 -21.47 2.06 4.51
C GLU A 306 -20.74 3.41 4.61
N GLY A 307 -20.35 4.01 3.48
CA GLY A 307 -19.59 5.26 3.45
C GLY A 307 -18.35 5.20 4.35
N GLY A 308 -18.19 6.18 5.23
CA GLY A 308 -17.05 6.24 6.15
C GLY A 308 -16.96 5.10 7.18
N SER A 309 -18.03 4.35 7.43
CA SER A 309 -17.98 3.20 8.36
C SER A 309 -17.34 1.94 7.79
N VAL A 310 -17.06 1.93 6.48
CA VAL A 310 -16.34 0.84 5.79
C VAL A 310 -14.87 0.71 6.25
N SER A 311 -14.32 1.72 6.92
CA SER A 311 -12.93 1.71 7.39
C SER A 311 -12.66 0.49 8.27
N PRO A 312 -11.57 -0.28 8.05
CA PRO A 312 -11.23 -1.43 8.87
C PRO A 312 -11.14 -1.11 10.36
N ALA A 313 -10.63 0.08 10.69
CA ALA A 313 -10.56 0.56 12.07
C ALA A 313 -11.95 0.73 12.71
N LYS A 314 -12.92 1.31 11.98
CA LYS A 314 -14.29 1.47 12.48
C LYS A 314 -15.00 0.13 12.65
N ARG A 315 -14.86 -0.78 11.67
CA ARG A 315 -15.41 -2.13 11.75
C ARG A 315 -14.83 -2.89 12.94
N LEU A 316 -13.51 -2.82 13.15
CA LEU A 316 -12.87 -3.44 14.32
C LEU A 316 -13.39 -2.85 15.63
N ILE A 317 -13.45 -1.52 15.77
CA ILE A 317 -13.96 -0.87 16.98
C ILE A 317 -15.40 -1.32 17.30
N ASN A 318 -16.27 -1.42 16.29
CA ASN A 318 -17.65 -1.86 16.48
C ASN A 318 -17.73 -3.35 16.84
N LEU A 319 -16.93 -4.19 16.20
CA LEU A 319 -16.84 -5.60 16.55
C LEU A 319 -16.30 -5.80 17.98
N LEU A 320 -15.29 -5.03 18.40
CA LEU A 320 -14.78 -5.10 19.76
C LEU A 320 -15.83 -4.70 20.80
N LYS A 321 -16.67 -3.70 20.52
CA LYS A 321 -17.79 -3.36 21.41
C LYS A 321 -18.76 -4.52 21.57
N LEU A 322 -19.09 -5.20 20.47
CA LEU A 322 -19.93 -6.41 20.49
C LEU A 322 -19.27 -7.52 21.31
N LEU A 323 -18.03 -7.90 20.97
CA LEU A 323 -17.31 -9.00 21.61
C LEU A 323 -16.97 -8.76 23.10
N LEU A 324 -16.85 -7.49 23.54
CA LEU A 324 -16.53 -7.14 24.92
C LEU A 324 -17.78 -6.94 25.79
N ALA A 325 -18.91 -6.51 25.22
CA ALA A 325 -20.17 -6.37 25.97
C ALA A 325 -20.81 -7.72 26.31
N ASP A 326 -20.54 -8.74 25.50
CA ASP A 326 -21.28 -10.00 25.46
C ASP A 326 -20.73 -11.11 26.39
N SER A 327 -19.79 -10.80 27.29
CA SER A 327 -19.25 -11.76 28.27
C SER A 327 -20.25 -12.21 29.35
N ALA A 328 -21.51 -11.76 29.28
CA ALA A 328 -22.57 -12.03 30.26
C ALA A 328 -23.69 -12.98 29.78
N GLU A 329 -23.82 -13.31 28.48
CA GLU A 329 -24.90 -14.18 27.97
C GLU A 329 -24.38 -15.39 27.16
N ALA A 330 -24.89 -16.58 27.50
CA ALA A 330 -24.37 -17.89 27.10
C ALA A 330 -24.60 -18.31 25.63
N ASP A 331 -25.37 -17.55 24.86
CA ASP A 331 -25.74 -17.86 23.46
C ASP A 331 -25.24 -16.79 22.47
N THR A 332 -24.00 -16.33 22.65
CA THR A 332 -23.38 -15.34 21.76
C THR A 332 -22.51 -15.98 20.67
N PRO A 333 -22.39 -15.33 19.49
CA PRO A 333 -21.70 -15.87 18.30
C PRO A 333 -20.21 -16.19 18.51
N GLY A 334 -19.61 -15.74 19.62
CA GLY A 334 -18.22 -16.01 19.98
C GLY A 334 -17.97 -17.37 20.66
N ASN A 335 -19.02 -18.08 21.10
CA ASN A 335 -18.93 -19.32 21.88
C ASN A 335 -19.42 -20.59 21.16
N THR A 336 -20.10 -20.46 20.02
CA THR A 336 -20.46 -21.59 19.15
C THR A 336 -19.40 -21.81 18.09
N ALA A 337 -18.99 -23.07 17.87
CA ALA A 337 -18.05 -23.46 16.81
C ALA A 337 -18.70 -23.31 15.41
N LEU A 338 -18.85 -22.06 14.97
CA LEU A 338 -19.27 -21.71 13.62
C LEU A 338 -18.06 -21.79 12.66
N GLY A 339 -18.32 -22.14 11.40
CA GLY A 339 -17.35 -21.92 10.33
C GLY A 339 -17.07 -20.43 10.12
N VAL A 340 -16.05 -20.10 9.33
CA VAL A 340 -15.61 -18.70 9.13
C VAL A 340 -16.71 -17.89 8.47
N ALA A 341 -17.30 -18.44 7.40
CA ALA A 341 -18.40 -17.82 6.68
C ALA A 341 -19.60 -17.49 7.59
N ALA A 342 -20.02 -18.45 8.42
CA ALA A 342 -21.15 -18.29 9.33
C ALA A 342 -20.85 -17.28 10.46
N THR A 343 -19.60 -17.23 10.91
CA THR A 343 -19.14 -16.23 11.88
C THR A 343 -19.26 -14.82 11.30
N TRP A 344 -18.77 -14.61 10.08
CA TRP A 344 -18.86 -13.32 9.39
C TRP A 344 -20.31 -12.91 9.12
N ASP A 345 -21.17 -13.84 8.69
CA ASP A 345 -22.60 -13.60 8.50
C ASP A 345 -23.28 -13.13 9.79
N CYS A 346 -22.88 -13.72 10.92
CA CYS A 346 -23.42 -13.35 12.21
C CYS A 346 -22.97 -11.95 12.65
N TRP A 347 -21.70 -11.61 12.45
CA TRP A 347 -21.18 -10.28 12.78
C TRP A 347 -21.79 -9.18 11.91
N ASP A 348 -21.95 -9.40 10.60
CA ASP A 348 -22.62 -8.43 9.72
C ASP A 348 -24.06 -8.18 10.19
N LYS A 349 -24.81 -9.26 10.49
CA LYS A 349 -26.18 -9.15 11.01
C LYS A 349 -26.25 -8.43 12.35
N ALA A 350 -25.37 -8.78 13.31
CA ALA A 350 -25.38 -8.21 14.65
C ALA A 350 -25.05 -6.71 14.64
N LEU A 351 -24.18 -6.27 13.73
CA LEU A 351 -23.77 -4.88 13.61
C LEU A 351 -24.60 -4.08 12.60
N GLY A 352 -25.58 -4.71 11.92
CA GLY A 352 -26.41 -4.07 10.90
C GLY A 352 -25.60 -3.59 9.68
N LEU A 353 -24.54 -4.31 9.33
CA LEU A 353 -23.65 -3.98 8.21
C LEU A 353 -24.10 -4.67 6.93
N ASN A 354 -23.54 -4.23 5.79
CA ASN A 354 -23.77 -4.91 4.53
C ASN A 354 -23.15 -6.32 4.58
N PRO A 355 -23.86 -7.38 4.14
CA PRO A 355 -23.32 -8.72 4.14
C PRO A 355 -22.01 -8.81 3.34
N TRP A 356 -20.99 -9.46 3.89
CA TRP A 356 -19.65 -9.52 3.30
C TRP A 356 -19.66 -10.08 1.88
N ARG A 357 -20.52 -11.06 1.57
CA ARG A 357 -20.68 -11.60 0.21
C ARG A 357 -21.20 -10.55 -0.78
N GLU A 358 -22.13 -9.71 -0.35
CA GLU A 358 -22.61 -8.60 -1.17
C GLU A 358 -21.53 -7.54 -1.34
N SER A 359 -20.80 -7.23 -0.27
CA SER A 359 -19.67 -6.28 -0.29
C SER A 359 -18.60 -6.70 -1.31
N LEU A 360 -18.25 -7.99 -1.32
CA LEU A 360 -17.27 -8.55 -2.26
C LEU A 360 -17.76 -8.54 -3.71
N ASN A 361 -19.01 -8.91 -3.97
CA ASN A 361 -19.58 -8.83 -5.32
C ASN A 361 -19.63 -7.39 -5.84
N GLU A 362 -19.98 -6.44 -4.97
CA GLU A 362 -19.97 -5.03 -5.33
C GLU A 362 -18.55 -4.53 -5.68
N LEU A 363 -17.53 -5.03 -4.98
CA LEU A 363 -16.13 -4.72 -5.27
C LEU A 363 -15.75 -5.19 -6.68
N LEU A 364 -16.20 -6.38 -7.10
CA LEU A 364 -16.03 -6.89 -8.47
C LEU A 364 -16.76 -6.04 -9.51
N ASP A 365 -18.02 -5.66 -9.24
CA ASP A 365 -18.79 -4.80 -10.14
C ASP A 365 -18.10 -3.45 -10.35
N TRP A 366 -17.59 -2.87 -9.27
CA TRP A 366 -16.80 -1.65 -9.36
C TRP A 366 -15.52 -1.82 -10.15
N ALA A 367 -14.80 -2.92 -9.96
CA ALA A 367 -13.58 -3.20 -10.70
C ALA A 367 -13.86 -3.26 -12.21
N ASN A 368 -14.92 -3.96 -12.60
CA ASN A 368 -15.37 -4.06 -13.99
C ASN A 368 -15.78 -2.69 -14.57
N ARG A 369 -16.49 -1.85 -13.79
CA ARG A 369 -16.79 -0.47 -14.20
C ARG A 369 -15.53 0.36 -14.44
N GLY A 370 -14.51 0.19 -13.58
CA GLY A 370 -13.21 0.84 -13.75
C GLY A 370 -12.52 0.43 -15.06
N VAL A 371 -12.51 -0.87 -15.37
CA VAL A 371 -11.98 -1.39 -16.64
C VAL A 371 -12.70 -0.75 -17.83
N GLY A 372 -14.04 -0.74 -17.82
CA GLY A 372 -14.84 -0.12 -18.88
C GLY A 372 -14.56 1.37 -19.05
N PHE A 373 -14.47 2.10 -17.94
CA PHE A 373 -14.17 3.54 -17.95
C PHE A 373 -12.81 3.86 -18.58
N TYR A 374 -11.73 3.21 -18.14
CA TYR A 374 -10.40 3.47 -18.69
C TYR A 374 -10.23 2.94 -20.12
N GLY A 375 -10.95 1.87 -20.49
CA GLY A 375 -11.02 1.41 -21.88
C GLY A 375 -11.66 2.45 -22.80
N GLN A 376 -12.80 3.03 -22.40
CA GLN A 376 -13.44 4.12 -23.14
C GLN A 376 -12.55 5.35 -23.26
N LEU A 377 -11.88 5.76 -22.16
CA LEU A 377 -10.93 6.88 -22.21
C LEU A 377 -9.81 6.64 -23.22
N HIS A 378 -9.24 5.43 -23.25
CA HIS A 378 -8.21 5.07 -24.22
C HIS A 378 -8.72 5.13 -25.66
N GLU A 379 -9.91 4.60 -25.94
CA GLU A 379 -10.53 4.61 -27.27
C GLU A 379 -10.83 6.03 -27.76
N MET A 380 -11.34 6.89 -26.88
CA MET A 380 -11.67 8.29 -27.16
C MET A 380 -10.45 9.20 -27.31
N SER A 381 -9.26 8.74 -26.92
CA SER A 381 -8.06 9.58 -26.94
C SER A 381 -7.40 9.62 -28.32
N GLU A 382 -7.01 10.82 -28.71
CA GLU A 382 -6.19 11.08 -29.90
C GLU A 382 -4.80 10.44 -29.75
N PRO A 383 -4.18 9.99 -30.86
CA PRO A 383 -2.82 9.43 -30.84
C PRO A 383 -1.82 10.36 -30.15
N GLY A 384 -1.01 9.80 -29.25
CA GLY A 384 -0.02 10.52 -28.48
C GLY A 384 -0.03 10.09 -27.01
N TRP A 385 0.57 10.92 -26.16
CA TRP A 385 0.83 10.54 -24.78
C TRP A 385 -0.42 10.24 -23.94
N GLU A 386 -1.53 10.94 -24.18
CA GLU A 386 -2.77 10.73 -23.42
C GLU A 386 -3.28 9.31 -23.69
N LYS A 387 -3.32 8.92 -24.97
CA LYS A 387 -3.75 7.58 -25.38
C LYS A 387 -2.84 6.48 -24.82
N ASP A 388 -1.52 6.69 -24.86
CA ASP A 388 -0.54 5.74 -24.31
C ASP A 388 -0.72 5.59 -22.78
N PHE A 389 -0.90 6.71 -22.07
CA PHE A 389 -1.09 6.69 -20.63
C PHE A 389 -2.45 6.09 -20.23
N HIS A 390 -3.51 6.36 -20.99
CA HIS A 390 -4.81 5.71 -20.78
C HIS A 390 -4.75 4.21 -21.05
N ALA A 391 -3.92 3.74 -22.00
CA ALA A 391 -3.67 2.33 -22.22
C ALA A 391 -3.07 1.67 -20.97
N ILE A 392 -2.08 2.31 -20.33
CA ILE A 392 -1.49 1.85 -19.06
C ILE A 392 -2.55 1.74 -17.98
N LEU A 393 -3.34 2.81 -17.77
CA LEU A 393 -4.39 2.80 -16.74
C LEU A 393 -5.43 1.69 -16.99
N HIS A 394 -5.82 1.49 -18.24
CA HIS A 394 -6.74 0.43 -18.64
C HIS A 394 -6.15 -0.97 -18.36
N ASN A 395 -4.91 -1.24 -18.78
CA ASN A 395 -4.25 -2.52 -18.57
C ASN A 395 -4.03 -2.82 -17.08
N MET A 396 -3.63 -1.82 -16.30
CA MET A 396 -3.48 -1.96 -14.84
C MET A 396 -4.82 -2.23 -14.16
N MET A 397 -5.87 -1.50 -14.53
CA MET A 397 -7.20 -1.72 -13.96
C MET A 397 -7.75 -3.09 -14.33
N LYS A 398 -7.46 -3.57 -15.55
CA LYS A 398 -7.79 -4.92 -15.99
C LYS A 398 -7.08 -5.98 -15.17
N ALA A 399 -5.75 -5.86 -15.01
CA ALA A 399 -4.96 -6.79 -14.21
C ALA A 399 -5.41 -6.80 -12.73
N TYR A 400 -5.69 -5.63 -12.15
CA TYR A 400 -6.25 -5.51 -10.81
C TYR A 400 -7.61 -6.19 -10.70
N ALA A 401 -8.53 -5.98 -11.66
CA ALA A 401 -9.84 -6.59 -11.67
C ALA A 401 -9.78 -8.12 -11.83
N ASP A 402 -8.86 -8.62 -12.64
CA ASP A 402 -8.64 -10.06 -12.83
C ASP A 402 -8.12 -10.73 -11.55
N ASP A 403 -7.14 -10.11 -10.88
CA ASP A 403 -6.62 -10.59 -9.60
C ASP A 403 -7.68 -10.52 -8.49
N GLN A 404 -8.46 -9.43 -8.42
CA GLN A 404 -9.59 -9.33 -7.49
C GLN A 404 -10.61 -10.44 -7.74
N ARG A 405 -10.94 -10.74 -9.00
CA ARG A 405 -11.90 -11.80 -9.34
C ARG A 405 -11.41 -13.17 -8.88
N MET A 406 -10.12 -13.46 -9.07
CA MET A 406 -9.51 -14.72 -8.60
C MET A 406 -9.60 -14.83 -7.07
N LEU A 407 -9.12 -13.81 -6.35
CA LEU A 407 -9.08 -13.81 -4.89
C LEU A 407 -10.50 -13.84 -4.28
N ILE A 408 -11.40 -12.98 -4.76
CA ILE A 408 -12.76 -12.89 -4.24
C ILE A 408 -13.55 -14.15 -4.56
N GLY A 409 -13.41 -14.71 -5.76
CA GLY A 409 -14.02 -15.99 -6.11
C GLY A 409 -13.62 -17.09 -5.13
N HIS A 410 -12.33 -17.19 -4.83
CA HIS A 410 -11.83 -18.15 -3.86
C HIS A 410 -12.37 -17.90 -2.44
N VAL A 411 -12.37 -16.64 -1.96
CA VAL A 411 -12.87 -16.30 -0.60
C VAL A 411 -14.38 -16.54 -0.45
N LEU A 412 -15.17 -16.33 -1.51
CA LEU A 412 -16.61 -16.62 -1.49
C LEU A 412 -16.90 -18.12 -1.35
N GLU A 413 -16.01 -18.97 -1.90
CA GLU A 413 -16.13 -20.43 -1.86
C GLU A 413 -15.52 -21.05 -0.60
N GLN A 414 -14.31 -20.61 -0.21
CA GLN A 414 -13.48 -21.21 0.84
C GLN A 414 -12.82 -20.13 1.73
N PRO A 415 -13.58 -19.36 2.52
CA PRO A 415 -13.03 -18.30 3.36
C PRO A 415 -12.04 -18.80 4.41
N GLU A 416 -12.13 -20.07 4.81
CA GLU A 416 -11.19 -20.75 5.72
C GLU A 416 -9.74 -20.73 5.22
N ASP A 417 -9.55 -20.77 3.91
CA ASP A 417 -8.21 -20.82 3.30
C ASP A 417 -7.45 -19.51 3.43
N LEU A 418 -8.16 -18.38 3.57
CA LEU A 418 -7.55 -17.08 3.78
C LEU A 418 -7.23 -16.78 5.25
N VAL A 419 -7.95 -17.42 6.19
CA VAL A 419 -7.77 -17.16 7.63
C VAL A 419 -6.90 -18.22 8.32
N GLY A 420 -6.89 -19.45 7.82
CA GLY A 420 -6.03 -20.51 8.32
C GLY A 420 -4.62 -20.37 7.78
N VAL A 421 -3.69 -19.80 8.56
CA VAL A 421 -2.33 -19.49 8.10
C VAL A 421 -1.63 -20.69 7.44
N THR A 422 -1.71 -21.88 8.03
CA THR A 422 -1.11 -23.10 7.47
C THR A 422 -1.76 -23.50 6.13
N ARG A 423 -3.07 -23.30 5.98
CA ARG A 423 -3.80 -23.57 4.73
C ARG A 423 -3.44 -22.55 3.67
N TYR A 424 -3.49 -21.27 4.01
CA TYR A 424 -3.12 -20.15 3.15
C TYR A 424 -1.75 -20.36 2.49
N LEU A 425 -0.74 -20.70 3.30
CA LEU A 425 0.62 -20.96 2.81
C LEU A 425 0.75 -22.26 2.03
N GLY A 426 -0.14 -23.23 2.26
CA GLY A 426 -0.19 -24.51 1.57
C GLY A 426 -1.00 -24.50 0.26
N LEU A 427 -1.59 -23.36 -0.12
CA LEU A 427 -2.37 -23.28 -1.36
C LEU A 427 -1.48 -23.50 -2.58
N GLY A 428 -1.98 -24.27 -3.54
CA GLY A 428 -1.26 -24.54 -4.78
C GLY A 428 -1.03 -23.27 -5.61
N ALA A 429 0.06 -23.24 -6.37
CA ALA A 429 0.35 -22.15 -7.30
C ALA A 429 -0.84 -21.91 -8.26
N GLY A 430 -1.26 -20.66 -8.40
CA GLY A 430 -2.41 -20.26 -9.22
C GLY A 430 -3.77 -20.30 -8.52
N THR A 431 -3.83 -20.69 -7.23
CA THR A 431 -5.08 -20.60 -6.44
C THR A 431 -5.42 -19.15 -6.10
N LEU A 432 -4.42 -18.37 -5.69
CA LEU A 432 -4.52 -16.95 -5.38
C LEU A 432 -3.65 -16.13 -6.34
N PRO A 433 -3.99 -14.85 -6.58
CA PRO A 433 -3.20 -14.00 -7.45
C PRO A 433 -1.82 -13.72 -6.84
N MET A 434 -0.78 -13.79 -7.66
CA MET A 434 0.57 -13.42 -7.25
C MET A 434 0.85 -11.97 -7.64
N PRO A 435 1.36 -11.12 -6.71
CA PRO A 435 1.72 -9.75 -7.04
C PRO A 435 2.92 -9.70 -7.98
N LEU A 436 3.05 -8.59 -8.71
CA LEU A 436 4.34 -8.19 -9.26
C LEU A 436 5.31 -7.98 -8.09
N PHE A 437 6.49 -8.59 -8.13
CA PHE A 437 7.54 -8.36 -7.14
C PHE A 437 8.55 -7.38 -7.70
N ARG A 438 8.74 -6.26 -7.02
CA ARG A 438 9.85 -5.35 -7.27
C ARG A 438 10.89 -5.52 -6.18
N LEU A 439 12.14 -5.71 -6.59
CA LEU A 439 13.28 -5.53 -5.69
C LEU A 439 13.78 -4.08 -5.78
N GLN A 440 13.80 -3.37 -4.65
CA GLN A 440 14.32 -2.01 -4.53
C GLN A 440 15.58 -2.03 -3.65
N MET A 441 16.65 -1.42 -4.14
CA MET A 441 17.92 -1.28 -3.42
C MET A 441 18.02 0.12 -2.82
N ASP A 442 18.48 0.22 -1.56
CA ASP A 442 18.74 1.53 -0.95
C ASP A 442 20.03 2.16 -1.49
N ASN A 443 19.96 3.45 -1.85
CA ASN A 443 21.01 4.20 -2.57
C ASN A 443 22.39 4.26 -1.86
N GLU A 444 22.48 3.91 -0.58
CA GLU A 444 23.73 4.00 0.20
C GLU A 444 24.59 2.73 0.14
N ALA A 445 24.02 1.58 -0.24
CA ALA A 445 24.78 0.36 -0.45
C ALA A 445 25.08 0.21 -1.95
N ALA A 446 26.34 0.37 -2.34
CA ALA A 446 26.80 0.00 -3.67
C ALA A 446 26.68 -1.53 -3.84
N LEU A 447 25.48 -2.00 -4.19
CA LEU A 447 25.29 -3.37 -4.65
C LEU A 447 26.09 -3.56 -5.93
N ASP A 448 26.84 -4.65 -5.98
CA ASP A 448 27.50 -5.04 -7.21
C ASP A 448 26.43 -5.60 -8.16
N LEU A 449 25.93 -4.75 -9.08
CA LEU A 449 24.92 -5.14 -10.06
C LEU A 449 25.38 -6.31 -10.95
N SER A 450 26.69 -6.61 -11.01
CA SER A 450 27.21 -7.80 -11.69
C SER A 450 26.86 -9.11 -10.97
N THR A 451 26.55 -9.04 -9.67
CA THR A 451 26.09 -10.18 -8.86
C THR A 451 24.60 -10.45 -8.97
N LEU A 452 23.86 -9.61 -9.72
CA LEU A 452 22.45 -9.81 -9.91
C LEU A 452 22.20 -11.14 -10.64
N ASP A 453 21.45 -12.04 -10.01
CA ASP A 453 21.10 -13.31 -10.62
C ASP A 453 20.06 -13.11 -11.71
N GLN A 454 20.52 -12.95 -12.95
CA GLN A 454 19.65 -12.84 -14.12
C GLN A 454 18.83 -14.10 -14.40
N LYS A 455 19.02 -15.22 -13.67
CA LYS A 455 18.13 -16.39 -13.74
C LYS A 455 16.88 -16.21 -12.87
N ILE A 456 16.99 -15.42 -11.81
CA ILE A 456 15.93 -15.18 -10.83
C ILE A 456 15.29 -13.82 -11.07
N PHE A 457 16.06 -12.83 -11.51
CA PHE A 457 15.59 -11.47 -11.72
C PHE A 457 15.73 -11.00 -13.17
N GLU A 458 14.76 -10.23 -13.65
CA GLU A 458 14.82 -9.52 -14.92
C GLU A 458 14.81 -8.00 -14.67
N PRO A 459 15.76 -7.24 -15.23
CA PRO A 459 15.69 -5.78 -15.18
C PRO A 459 14.53 -5.30 -16.06
N VAL A 460 13.64 -4.49 -15.50
CA VAL A 460 12.48 -3.96 -16.26
C VAL A 460 12.56 -2.46 -16.48
N MET A 461 13.38 -1.75 -15.70
CA MET A 461 13.72 -0.37 -15.98
C MET A 461 15.17 -0.07 -15.64
N THR A 462 15.90 0.44 -16.62
CA THR A 462 17.24 1.00 -16.46
C THR A 462 17.19 2.49 -16.73
N ALA A 463 17.74 3.29 -15.82
CA ALA A 463 17.91 4.72 -15.98
C ALA A 463 19.40 5.03 -16.03
N ASP A 464 19.85 5.61 -17.14
CA ASP A 464 21.21 6.10 -17.29
C ASP A 464 21.31 7.48 -16.62
N PHE A 465 22.06 7.55 -15.52
CA PHE A 465 22.42 8.80 -14.86
C PHE A 465 23.91 9.06 -15.11
N GLU A 466 24.20 10.05 -15.96
CA GLU A 466 25.55 10.60 -16.18
C GLU A 466 26.66 9.55 -16.40
N GLY A 467 26.37 8.51 -17.19
CA GLY A 467 27.36 7.50 -17.58
C GLY A 467 27.36 6.22 -16.73
N GLY A 468 26.43 6.10 -15.78
CA GLY A 468 26.13 4.87 -15.05
C GLY A 468 24.70 4.39 -15.35
N VAL A 469 24.56 3.12 -15.76
CA VAL A 469 23.26 2.46 -15.84
C VAL A 469 22.79 2.16 -14.42
N ALA A 470 21.87 2.95 -13.87
CA ALA A 470 21.17 2.61 -12.64
C ALA A 470 19.98 1.72 -12.99
N VAL A 471 19.99 0.46 -12.55
CA VAL A 471 18.80 -0.38 -12.64
C VAL A 471 17.87 -0.02 -11.49
N LEU A 472 16.67 0.48 -11.80
CA LEU A 472 15.73 1.01 -10.80
C LEU A 472 14.80 -0.06 -10.23
N SER A 473 14.58 -1.17 -10.93
CA SER A 473 13.64 -2.20 -10.53
C SER A 473 13.92 -3.56 -11.20
N TYR A 474 13.80 -4.62 -10.40
CA TYR A 474 13.90 -6.01 -10.83
C TYR A 474 12.61 -6.76 -10.58
N LEU A 475 12.24 -7.66 -11.50
CA LEU A 475 11.13 -8.60 -11.33
C LEU A 475 11.62 -10.03 -11.18
N LEU A 476 10.93 -10.85 -10.39
CA LEU A 476 11.15 -12.29 -10.35
C LEU A 476 10.78 -12.94 -11.70
N LYS A 477 11.73 -13.65 -12.32
CA LYS A 477 11.60 -14.45 -13.55
C LYS A 477 10.79 -15.71 -13.30
N THR A 478 9.48 -15.58 -13.16
CA THR A 478 8.61 -16.75 -12.95
C THR A 478 7.38 -16.78 -13.87
N SER A 479 7.26 -15.88 -14.84
CA SER A 479 5.96 -15.64 -15.46
C SER A 479 5.93 -15.58 -17.00
N PRO A 480 4.78 -15.94 -17.63
CA PRO A 480 4.57 -15.87 -19.08
C PRO A 480 4.67 -14.44 -19.64
N PRO A 481 4.77 -14.26 -20.98
CA PRO A 481 4.97 -12.95 -21.63
C PRO A 481 3.98 -11.84 -21.21
N THR A 482 2.76 -12.20 -20.84
CA THR A 482 1.73 -11.28 -20.30
C THR A 482 2.16 -10.55 -19.03
N TYR A 483 3.10 -11.11 -18.27
CA TYR A 483 3.60 -10.55 -17.02
C TYR A 483 4.60 -9.41 -17.25
N HIS A 484 5.40 -9.47 -18.31
CA HIS A 484 6.34 -8.41 -18.66
C HIS A 484 5.61 -7.12 -19.05
N GLN A 485 4.57 -7.23 -19.88
CA GLN A 485 3.72 -6.10 -20.24
C GLN A 485 3.06 -5.48 -19.01
N ARG A 486 2.46 -6.32 -18.15
CA ARG A 486 1.83 -5.89 -16.89
C ARG A 486 2.80 -5.11 -16.00
N ALA A 487 4.06 -5.56 -15.94
CA ALA A 487 5.05 -4.91 -15.11
C ALA A 487 5.60 -3.60 -15.68
N GLY A 488 5.76 -3.51 -17.00
CA GLY A 488 6.05 -2.25 -17.68
C GLY A 488 4.98 -1.20 -17.38
N ASP A 489 3.71 -1.56 -17.51
CA ASP A 489 2.56 -0.71 -17.19
C ASP A 489 2.56 -0.27 -15.71
N ALA A 490 2.78 -1.22 -14.78
CA ALA A 490 2.81 -0.93 -13.36
C ALA A 490 3.95 0.04 -12.96
N ILE A 491 5.14 -0.12 -13.53
CA ILE A 491 6.29 0.77 -13.28
C ILE A 491 6.03 2.16 -13.86
N ALA A 492 5.47 2.23 -15.08
CA ALA A 492 5.16 3.50 -15.72
C ALA A 492 4.13 4.30 -14.90
N PHE A 493 3.10 3.64 -14.39
CA PHE A 493 2.13 4.27 -13.50
C PHE A 493 2.73 4.69 -12.17
N GLU A 494 3.55 3.84 -11.54
CA GLU A 494 4.18 4.21 -10.28
C GLU A 494 5.02 5.48 -10.43
N TYR A 495 5.80 5.59 -11.52
CA TYR A 495 6.59 6.78 -11.78
C TYR A 495 5.72 8.03 -11.97
N ALA A 496 4.62 7.90 -12.72
CA ALA A 496 3.62 8.95 -12.85
C ALA A 496 3.01 9.34 -11.48
N ALA A 497 2.73 8.36 -10.64
CA ALA A 497 2.21 8.56 -9.29
C ALA A 497 3.22 9.26 -8.38
N GLN A 498 4.50 8.89 -8.41
CA GLN A 498 5.56 9.54 -7.64
C GLN A 498 5.72 11.02 -8.01
N LEU A 499 5.66 11.34 -9.30
CA LEU A 499 5.71 12.73 -9.77
C LEU A 499 4.50 13.55 -9.31
N CYS A 500 3.30 12.95 -9.37
CA CYS A 500 2.09 13.57 -8.85
C CYS A 500 2.16 13.72 -7.33
N ASP A 501 2.69 12.74 -6.60
CA ASP A 501 2.88 12.81 -5.15
C ASP A 501 3.80 13.97 -4.78
N MET A 502 4.93 14.10 -5.47
CA MET A 502 5.84 15.23 -5.27
C MET A 502 5.18 16.58 -5.56
N ALA A 503 4.32 16.63 -6.59
CA ALA A 503 3.68 17.86 -7.00
C ALA A 503 2.51 18.24 -6.08
N PHE A 504 1.72 17.29 -5.60
CA PHE A 504 0.42 17.54 -4.95
C PHE A 504 0.39 17.17 -3.45
N SER A 505 1.30 16.34 -2.94
CA SER A 505 1.25 15.77 -1.58
C SER A 505 2.48 16.14 -0.74
N GLN A 506 2.27 16.26 0.58
CA GLN A 506 3.35 16.41 1.57
C GLN A 506 3.96 15.08 2.02
N GLN A 507 3.48 13.94 1.50
CA GLN A 507 4.02 12.62 1.82
C GLN A 507 5.42 12.44 1.21
N GLU A 508 6.41 13.06 1.87
CA GLU A 508 7.86 13.01 1.73
C GLU A 508 8.45 12.93 0.31
N SER A 509 9.16 14.00 -0.06
CA SER A 509 10.41 13.86 -0.79
C SER A 509 11.54 14.24 0.16
N TYR A 510 12.44 13.30 0.43
CA TYR A 510 13.68 13.49 1.18
C TYR A 510 14.29 14.87 0.92
N GLY A 511 14.20 15.78 1.90
CA GLY A 511 15.00 17.01 1.98
C GLY A 511 14.96 17.97 0.77
N ARG A 512 13.92 17.96 -0.07
CA ARG A 512 13.86 18.89 -1.23
C ARG A 512 13.25 20.24 -0.83
N ALA A 513 13.84 21.31 -1.38
CA ALA A 513 13.35 22.67 -1.22
C ALA A 513 11.88 22.80 -1.70
N PRO A 514 11.05 23.67 -1.08
CA PRO A 514 9.63 23.85 -1.40
C PRO A 514 9.36 24.42 -2.82
N LEU A 515 10.44 24.73 -3.56
CA LEU A 515 10.40 25.23 -4.91
C LEU A 515 11.10 24.28 -5.86
N LEU A 516 10.35 23.82 -6.86
CA LEU A 516 10.92 23.08 -7.97
C LEU A 516 11.07 24.03 -9.18
N LYS A 517 12.29 24.15 -9.70
CA LYS A 517 12.51 24.77 -11.02
C LYS A 517 11.71 23.96 -12.06
N LYS A 518 11.20 24.60 -13.12
CA LYS A 518 10.39 24.01 -14.23
C LYS A 518 11.02 22.79 -14.96
N ARG A 519 12.19 22.29 -14.52
CA ARG A 519 12.90 21.08 -14.99
C ARG A 519 12.15 19.76 -14.80
N LEU A 520 11.19 19.65 -13.85
CA LEU A 520 10.43 18.40 -13.66
C LEU A 520 9.66 17.98 -14.92
N SER A 521 9.21 18.94 -15.72
CA SER A 521 8.39 18.64 -16.89
C SER A 521 9.23 18.22 -18.11
N SER A 522 10.51 18.62 -18.18
CA SER A 522 11.48 18.03 -19.11
C SER A 522 11.90 16.62 -18.68
N ASP A 523 12.00 16.37 -17.37
CA ASP A 523 12.20 15.01 -16.84
C ASP A 523 10.96 14.14 -17.03
N LEU A 524 9.74 14.70 -17.00
CA LEU A 524 8.50 14.00 -17.32
C LEU A 524 8.49 13.53 -18.78
N GLU A 525 8.80 14.39 -19.75
CA GLU A 525 8.87 13.99 -21.17
C GLU A 525 10.03 13.05 -21.46
N ARG A 526 11.17 13.25 -20.80
CA ARG A 526 12.32 12.37 -20.93
C ARG A 526 12.03 11.02 -20.30
N THR A 527 11.41 10.95 -19.13
CA THR A 527 11.22 9.69 -18.41
C THR A 527 9.91 9.02 -18.80
N VAL A 528 8.75 9.69 -18.77
CA VAL A 528 7.50 9.09 -19.32
C VAL A 528 7.69 8.80 -20.80
N GLY A 529 8.26 9.72 -21.59
CA GLY A 529 8.49 9.48 -23.01
C GLY A 529 9.61 8.49 -23.35
N LYS A 530 10.64 8.28 -22.51
CA LYS A 530 11.64 7.19 -22.74
C LYS A 530 11.19 5.86 -22.14
N THR A 531 10.56 5.85 -20.96
CA THR A 531 9.96 4.65 -20.35
C THR A 531 8.86 4.10 -21.26
N LEU A 532 7.98 4.94 -21.82
CA LEU A 532 7.00 4.52 -22.82
C LEU A 532 7.63 4.04 -24.13
N ARG A 533 8.73 4.67 -24.59
CA ARG A 533 9.45 4.28 -25.82
C ARG A 533 10.40 3.08 -25.66
N ALA A 534 10.70 2.67 -24.43
CA ALA A 534 11.56 1.52 -24.13
C ALA A 534 10.74 0.26 -23.78
N ILE A 535 9.46 0.43 -23.43
CA ILE A 535 8.51 -0.66 -23.16
C ILE A 535 7.78 -1.12 -24.45
N VAL A 536 7.65 -0.24 -25.46
CA VAL A 536 7.25 -0.58 -26.84
C VAL A 536 8.49 -0.88 -27.67
#